data_AF-T0PR20-F1
#
_entry.id   AF-T0PR20-F1
#
_cell.length_a   1.000
_cell.length_b   1.000
_cell.length_c   1.000
_cell.angle_alpha   90.00
_cell.angle_beta   90.00
_cell.angle_gamma   90.00
#
_symmetry.space_group_name_H-M   'P 1'
#
loop_
_entity.id
_entity.type
_entity.pdbx_description
1 polymer ?
#
loop_
_entity_poly.entity_id
_entity_poly.type
_entity_poly.pdbx_seq_one_letter_code
_entity_poly.pdbx_strand_id
1 'polypeptide(L)'
;MNLYDYCHSNPVIYYDPSGYMYCGSKKNSFDKKGNIKRFEVTDYDDFRNRSIKGDNLEGHELLQHAYLRDQYLAPNNLSKNRLSSNASKNNPVIALDRETHKIVNKLQQEIVPVTGVKGRQHIEANIRVLRYLNIPRKKVNKLAKKAVKHALDLGIF
;
A
#
# COMPACT_ATOMS: atom_id res chain seq x y z
N MET A 1 -49.63 10.81 5.57
CA MET A 1 -48.74 10.10 6.51
C MET A 1 -47.63 9.47 5.70
N ASN A 2 -46.40 9.94 5.88
CA ASN A 2 -45.23 9.48 5.11
C ASN A 2 -44.62 8.27 5.82
N LEU A 3 -44.20 7.26 5.06
CA LEU A 3 -43.73 5.94 5.51
C LEU A 3 -42.40 5.98 6.30
N TYR A 4 -41.82 7.16 6.50
CA TYR A 4 -40.47 7.36 7.07
C TYR A 4 -40.39 7.29 8.60
N ASP A 5 -41.53 7.28 9.31
CA ASP A 5 -41.53 7.30 10.78
C ASP A 5 -41.44 5.90 11.42
N TYR A 6 -41.53 4.81 10.66
CA TYR A 6 -41.57 3.46 11.23
C TYR A 6 -40.18 2.87 11.58
N CYS A 7 -39.09 3.48 11.11
CA CYS A 7 -37.74 2.90 11.27
C CYS A 7 -37.03 3.29 12.58
N HIS A 8 -37.63 4.14 13.43
CA HIS A 8 -36.94 4.69 14.60
C HIS A 8 -36.96 3.81 15.86
N SER A 9 -37.60 2.64 15.86
CA SER A 9 -37.81 1.91 17.13
C SER A 9 -37.78 0.37 17.09
N ASN A 10 -37.25 -0.28 16.05
CA ASN A 10 -37.11 -1.75 16.14
C ASN A 10 -35.91 -2.32 15.33
N PRO A 11 -35.00 -3.10 15.93
CA PRO A 11 -33.75 -3.56 15.30
C PRO A 11 -33.94 -4.81 14.43
N VAL A 12 -35.06 -4.93 13.72
CA VAL A 12 -35.26 -6.05 12.78
C VAL A 12 -34.72 -5.62 11.43
N ILE A 13 -33.55 -6.16 11.07
CA ILE A 13 -32.88 -5.93 9.79
C ILE A 13 -33.77 -6.50 8.68
N TYR A 14 -34.42 -5.62 7.91
CA TYR A 14 -35.17 -6.00 6.71
C TYR A 14 -34.19 -6.16 5.53
N TYR A 15 -34.11 -7.36 4.97
CA TYR A 15 -33.32 -7.66 3.78
C TYR A 15 -34.23 -7.58 2.54
N ASP A 16 -34.01 -6.59 1.68
CA ASP A 16 -34.67 -6.49 0.39
C ASP A 16 -33.95 -7.42 -0.64
N PRO A 17 -34.67 -8.33 -1.32
CA PRO A 17 -34.11 -9.21 -2.35
C PRO A 17 -33.62 -8.50 -3.63
N SER A 18 -33.78 -7.18 -3.77
CA SER A 18 -33.31 -6.40 -4.94
C SER A 18 -31.81 -6.04 -4.93
N GLY A 19 -31.10 -6.27 -3.83
CA GLY A 19 -29.64 -6.02 -3.73
C GLY A 19 -29.22 -4.54 -3.65
N TYR A 20 -30.16 -3.59 -3.61
CA TYR A 20 -29.86 -2.18 -3.37
C TYR A 20 -29.98 -1.81 -1.89
N MET A 21 -28.84 -1.80 -1.18
CA MET A 21 -28.77 -1.26 0.19
C MET A 21 -28.65 0.28 0.10
N TYR A 22 -29.78 0.98 0.33
CA TYR A 22 -29.83 2.44 0.30
C TYR A 22 -28.92 3.05 1.38
N CYS A 23 -28.13 4.03 0.95
CA CYS A 23 -27.04 4.64 1.69
C CYS A 23 -27.55 5.46 2.87
N GLY A 24 -27.10 5.14 4.07
CA GLY A 24 -27.49 5.87 5.28
C GLY A 24 -26.68 5.49 6.50
N SER A 25 -25.34 5.47 6.39
CA SER A 25 -24.47 5.43 7.57
C SER A 25 -23.07 5.88 7.18
N LYS A 26 -22.62 7.00 7.78
CA LYS A 26 -21.20 7.34 7.88
C LYS A 26 -20.49 6.14 8.51
N LYS A 27 -19.90 5.28 7.69
CA LYS A 27 -18.95 4.28 8.17
C LYS A 27 -17.69 5.03 8.60
N ASN A 28 -17.64 5.45 9.86
CA ASN A 28 -16.38 5.46 10.58
C ASN A 28 -15.95 4.01 10.78
N SER A 29 -15.65 3.31 9.69
CA SER A 29 -15.00 2.01 9.71
C SER A 29 -13.52 2.22 9.94
N PHE A 30 -13.17 2.73 11.13
CA PHE A 30 -11.94 2.28 11.78
C PHE A 30 -12.19 0.82 12.16
N ASP A 31 -12.20 -0.07 11.17
CA ASP A 31 -11.80 -1.45 11.41
C ASP A 31 -10.46 -1.33 12.11
N LYS A 32 -10.41 -1.61 13.43
CA LYS A 32 -9.16 -1.68 14.19
C LYS A 32 -8.38 -2.85 13.59
N LYS A 33 -7.71 -2.62 12.48
CA LYS A 33 -6.72 -3.54 11.93
C LYS A 33 -5.67 -3.70 13.03
N GLY A 34 -5.48 -4.94 13.49
CA GLY A 34 -4.47 -5.26 14.50
C GLY A 34 -3.05 -4.94 14.02
N ASN A 35 -2.04 -5.25 14.83
CA ASN A 35 -0.66 -4.91 14.50
C ASN A 35 -0.18 -5.48 13.15
N ILE A 36 0.84 -4.85 12.55
CA ILE A 36 1.42 -5.34 11.29
C ILE A 36 1.97 -6.75 11.48
N LYS A 37 1.69 -7.61 10.50
CA LYS A 37 2.22 -8.98 10.44
C LYS A 37 3.30 -9.11 9.38
N ARG A 38 4.22 -10.06 9.55
CA ARG A 38 5.22 -10.42 8.53
C ARG A 38 4.53 -10.74 7.19
N PHE A 39 5.09 -10.19 6.11
CA PHE A 39 4.56 -10.24 4.74
C PHE A 39 3.18 -9.63 4.55
N GLU A 40 2.70 -8.81 5.49
CA GLU A 40 1.52 -8.02 5.27
C GLU A 40 1.79 -6.96 4.21
N VAL A 41 0.83 -6.81 3.29
CA VAL A 41 0.89 -5.80 2.22
C VAL A 41 -0.14 -4.74 2.54
N THR A 42 0.34 -3.52 2.77
CA THR A 42 -0.47 -2.34 3.08
C THR A 42 0.15 -1.10 2.45
N ASP A 43 -0.27 0.10 2.83
CA ASP A 43 0.27 1.37 2.36
C ASP A 43 1.20 1.95 3.44
N TYR A 44 2.18 2.78 3.06
CA TYR A 44 3.26 3.21 3.97
C TYR A 44 2.73 3.89 5.25
N ASP A 45 1.66 4.69 5.14
CA ASP A 45 1.03 5.33 6.30
C ASP A 45 0.38 4.32 7.26
N ASP A 46 -0.38 3.35 6.73
CA ASP A 46 -1.00 2.28 7.53
C ASP A 46 0.05 1.36 8.17
N PHE A 47 1.14 1.06 7.46
CA PHE A 47 2.27 0.33 8.01
C PHE A 47 2.84 1.04 9.22
N ARG A 48 3.22 2.32 9.08
CA ARG A 48 3.79 3.12 10.17
C ARG A 48 2.85 3.20 11.38
N ASN A 49 1.56 3.40 11.14
CA ASN A 49 0.56 3.56 12.20
C ASN A 49 0.33 2.26 13.00
N ARG A 50 0.59 1.10 12.40
CA ARG A 50 0.37 -0.23 12.99
C ARG A 50 1.65 -0.98 13.36
N SER A 51 2.83 -0.42 13.06
CA SER A 51 4.13 -0.95 13.47
C SER A 51 4.32 -0.83 14.98
N ILE A 52 4.97 -1.83 15.59
CA ILE A 52 5.29 -1.83 17.02
C ILE A 52 6.80 -1.66 17.19
N LYS A 53 7.22 -0.82 18.14
CA LYS A 53 8.64 -0.75 18.50
C LYS A 53 9.12 -2.12 19.01
N GLY A 54 10.15 -2.68 18.36
CA GLY A 54 10.75 -3.96 18.73
C GLY A 54 10.19 -5.19 18.01
N ASP A 55 9.23 -5.04 17.08
CA ASP A 55 8.75 -6.16 16.25
C ASP A 55 9.74 -6.59 15.16
N ASN A 56 10.82 -5.82 14.95
CA ASN A 56 11.85 -6.02 13.93
C ASN A 56 11.29 -6.14 12.50
N LEU A 57 10.14 -5.52 12.24
CA LEU A 57 9.54 -5.44 10.91
C LEU A 57 9.85 -4.10 10.24
N GLU A 58 10.27 -4.17 8.99
CA GLU A 58 10.59 -3.01 8.15
C GLU A 58 9.70 -3.01 6.90
N GLY A 59 9.20 -1.82 6.54
CA GLY A 59 8.28 -1.64 5.42
C GLY A 59 9.05 -1.49 4.11
N HIS A 60 8.92 -2.48 3.24
CA HIS A 60 9.64 -2.52 1.98
C HIS A 60 8.76 -2.09 0.79
N GLU A 61 9.24 -1.12 0.01
CA GLU A 61 8.53 -0.51 -1.12
C GLU A 61 9.05 -1.04 -2.48
N LEU A 62 8.16 -1.33 -3.43
CA LEU A 62 8.57 -1.64 -4.82
C LEU A 62 8.95 -0.39 -5.61
N LEU A 63 8.30 0.74 -5.32
CA LEU A 63 8.69 2.05 -5.80
C LEU A 63 9.46 2.71 -4.66
N GLN A 64 10.79 2.68 -4.74
CA GLN A 64 11.61 3.23 -3.67
C GLN A 64 11.33 4.72 -3.53
N HIS A 65 11.34 5.22 -2.29
CA HIS A 65 11.24 6.65 -2.06
C HIS A 65 12.28 7.48 -2.85
N ALA A 66 13.49 6.94 -3.09
CA ALA A 66 14.50 7.59 -3.92
C ALA A 66 14.02 7.82 -5.36
N TYR A 67 13.32 6.84 -5.94
CA TYR A 67 12.68 6.97 -7.26
C TYR A 67 11.59 8.04 -7.25
N LEU A 68 10.72 8.06 -6.22
CA LEU A 68 9.69 9.09 -6.08
C LEU A 68 10.27 10.50 -5.91
N ARG A 69 11.43 10.61 -5.26
CA ARG A 69 12.18 11.87 -5.11
C ARG A 69 12.86 12.29 -6.40
N ASP A 70 13.36 11.36 -7.20
CA ASP A 70 13.87 11.68 -8.55
C ASP A 70 12.75 12.24 -9.43
N GLN A 71 11.56 11.61 -9.39
CA GLN A 71 10.36 12.12 -10.04
C GLN A 71 9.83 13.45 -9.46
N TYR A 72 10.25 13.81 -8.23
CA TYR A 72 10.00 15.14 -7.67
C TYR A 72 10.88 16.21 -8.31
N LEU A 73 12.12 15.86 -8.67
CA LEU A 73 13.01 16.76 -9.40
C LEU A 73 12.67 16.84 -10.90
N ALA A 74 11.96 15.82 -11.40
CA ALA A 74 11.30 15.79 -12.70
C ALA A 74 9.99 16.65 -12.66
N PRO A 75 9.34 16.96 -13.79
CA PRO A 75 8.20 17.90 -13.85
C PRO A 75 6.98 17.49 -13.01
N ASN A 76 6.94 16.27 -12.47
CA ASN A 76 5.82 15.68 -11.77
C ASN A 76 5.81 15.97 -10.24
N ASN A 77 6.87 16.53 -9.64
CA ASN A 77 6.91 17.03 -8.25
C ASN A 77 6.28 16.07 -7.19
N LEU A 78 6.58 14.76 -7.24
CA LEU A 78 5.83 13.74 -6.48
C LEU A 78 6.09 13.65 -4.97
N SER A 79 7.33 13.68 -4.49
CA SER A 79 7.64 13.77 -3.05
C SER A 79 9.08 14.21 -2.73
N LYS A 80 9.26 15.23 -1.89
CA LYS A 80 10.58 15.65 -1.40
C LYS A 80 11.09 14.82 -0.21
N ASN A 81 10.20 14.51 0.74
CA ASN A 81 10.49 13.76 1.95
C ASN A 81 9.52 12.58 2.10
N ARG A 82 9.84 11.57 2.92
CA ARG A 82 8.88 10.51 3.24
C ARG A 82 7.66 11.11 3.95
N LEU A 83 6.47 10.61 3.61
CA LEU A 83 5.17 11.07 4.13
C LEU A 83 4.81 12.52 3.82
N SER A 84 5.59 13.26 3.01
CA SER A 84 5.27 14.65 2.69
C SER A 84 4.13 14.81 1.67
N SER A 85 3.81 13.74 0.93
CA SER A 85 2.79 13.76 -0.12
C SER A 85 1.94 12.49 -0.10
N ASN A 86 0.78 12.54 -0.77
CA ASN A 86 -0.05 11.36 -0.99
C ASN A 86 0.69 10.27 -1.76
N ALA A 87 1.59 10.63 -2.68
CA ALA A 87 2.43 9.67 -3.40
C ALA A 87 3.32 8.86 -2.45
N SER A 88 3.88 9.49 -1.41
CA SER A 88 4.67 8.77 -0.40
C SER A 88 3.82 8.06 0.65
N LYS A 89 2.70 8.64 1.10
CA LYS A 89 1.83 8.03 2.12
C LYS A 89 1.12 6.76 1.62
N ASN A 90 0.65 6.81 0.38
CA ASN A 90 -0.11 5.72 -0.25
C ASN A 90 0.79 4.71 -0.96
N ASN A 91 2.12 4.85 -0.85
CA ASN A 91 3.04 3.94 -1.49
C ASN A 91 2.87 2.52 -0.92
N PRO A 92 2.62 1.50 -1.76
CA PRO A 92 2.41 0.14 -1.28
C PRO A 92 3.69 -0.45 -0.69
N VAL A 93 3.56 -1.04 0.49
CA VAL A 93 4.65 -1.67 1.26
C VAL A 93 4.34 -3.12 1.59
N ILE A 94 5.39 -3.92 1.71
CA ILE A 94 5.35 -5.25 2.34
C ILE A 94 6.20 -5.25 3.61
N ALA A 95 5.64 -5.77 4.71
CA ALA A 95 6.37 -5.93 5.96
C ALA A 95 7.37 -7.09 5.84
N LEU A 96 8.66 -6.80 5.95
CA LEU A 96 9.73 -7.80 5.97
C LEU A 96 10.42 -7.79 7.32
N ASP A 97 10.97 -8.92 7.74
CA ASP A 97 11.92 -8.92 8.86
C ASP A 97 13.18 -8.13 8.50
N ARG A 98 13.82 -7.51 9.49
CA ARG A 98 15.00 -6.64 9.32
C ARG A 98 16.13 -7.30 8.52
N GLU A 99 16.41 -8.58 8.75
CA GLU A 99 17.47 -9.29 8.03
C GLU A 99 17.11 -9.50 6.55
N THR A 100 15.89 -9.93 6.25
CA THR A 100 15.40 -10.00 4.87
C THR A 100 15.43 -8.61 4.21
N HIS A 101 15.02 -7.57 4.93
CA HIS A 101 15.01 -6.20 4.39
C HIS A 101 16.41 -5.71 4.01
N LYS A 102 17.44 -5.99 4.83
CA LYS A 102 18.84 -5.69 4.50
C LYS A 102 19.29 -6.40 3.22
N ILE A 103 18.97 -7.68 3.09
CA ILE A 103 19.34 -8.47 1.90
C ILE A 103 18.65 -7.91 0.65
N VAL A 104 17.35 -7.58 0.75
CA VAL A 104 16.62 -6.94 -0.35
C VAL A 104 17.27 -5.63 -0.74
N ASN A 105 17.57 -4.74 0.20
CA ASN A 105 18.18 -3.44 -0.10
C ASN A 105 19.53 -3.58 -0.81
N LYS A 106 20.35 -4.54 -0.38
CA LYS A 106 21.64 -4.83 -1.03
C LYS A 106 21.43 -5.28 -2.48
N LEU A 107 20.56 -6.27 -2.71
CA LEU A 107 20.25 -6.76 -4.06
C LEU A 107 19.62 -5.68 -4.94
N GLN A 108 18.83 -4.77 -4.36
CA GLN A 108 18.24 -3.66 -5.10
C GLN A 108 19.29 -2.66 -5.58
N GLN A 109 20.26 -2.32 -4.73
CA GLN A 109 21.35 -1.42 -5.12
C GLN A 109 22.19 -1.99 -6.27
N GLU A 110 22.31 -3.32 -6.35
CA GLU A 110 23.06 -4.01 -7.40
C GLU A 110 22.28 -4.11 -8.72
N ILE A 111 20.95 -4.26 -8.65
CA ILE A 111 20.12 -4.70 -9.80
C ILE A 111 19.17 -3.60 -10.31
N VAL A 112 18.76 -2.67 -9.46
CA VAL A 112 17.70 -1.70 -9.78
C VAL A 112 18.31 -0.32 -10.01
N PRO A 113 18.41 0.15 -11.26
CA PRO A 113 18.77 1.53 -11.54
C PRO A 113 17.74 2.48 -10.90
N VAL A 114 18.20 3.40 -10.06
CA VAL A 114 17.35 4.34 -9.32
C VAL A 114 16.94 5.53 -10.19
N THR A 115 17.74 5.87 -11.21
CA THR A 115 17.53 7.01 -12.10
C THR A 115 17.45 6.56 -13.56
N GLY A 116 16.79 7.36 -14.40
CA GLY A 116 16.76 7.12 -15.86
C GLY A 116 15.92 5.92 -16.32
N VAL A 117 15.11 5.31 -15.46
CA VAL A 117 14.22 4.19 -15.79
C VAL A 117 12.75 4.49 -15.53
N LYS A 118 11.87 3.82 -16.27
CA LYS A 118 10.41 3.94 -16.07
C LYS A 118 9.94 3.19 -14.82
N GLY A 119 8.81 3.60 -14.25
CA GLY A 119 8.27 3.01 -13.02
C GLY A 119 8.00 1.52 -13.17
N ARG A 120 7.56 1.08 -14.36
CA ARG A 120 7.43 -0.34 -14.69
C ARG A 120 8.72 -1.13 -14.52
N GLN A 121 9.85 -0.64 -15.04
CA GLN A 121 11.14 -1.34 -14.95
C GLN A 121 11.60 -1.43 -13.49
N HIS A 122 11.43 -0.36 -12.73
CA HIS A 122 11.76 -0.30 -11.30
C HIS A 122 10.91 -1.31 -10.49
N ILE A 123 9.61 -1.38 -10.75
CA ILE A 123 8.69 -2.34 -10.12
C ILE A 123 9.07 -3.78 -10.49
N GLU A 124 9.31 -4.06 -11.78
CA GLU A 124 9.66 -5.40 -12.25
C GLU A 124 10.97 -5.91 -11.66
N ALA A 125 12.00 -5.06 -11.56
CA ALA A 125 13.28 -5.42 -10.97
C ALA A 125 13.13 -5.76 -9.47
N ASN A 126 12.37 -4.96 -8.72
CA ASN A 126 12.11 -5.22 -7.30
C ASN A 126 11.27 -6.48 -7.07
N ILE A 127 10.32 -6.79 -7.95
CA ILE A 127 9.58 -8.05 -7.90
C ILE A 127 10.51 -9.25 -8.08
N ARG A 128 11.51 -9.18 -8.97
CA ARG A 128 12.49 -10.27 -9.16
C ARG A 128 13.30 -10.52 -7.90
N VAL A 129 13.76 -9.48 -7.22
CA VAL A 129 14.49 -9.58 -5.95
C VAL A 129 13.62 -10.27 -4.88
N LEU A 130 12.37 -9.84 -4.70
CA LEU A 130 11.48 -10.47 -3.72
C LEU A 130 11.18 -11.95 -4.04
N ARG A 131 11.07 -12.30 -5.32
CA ARG A 131 10.87 -13.69 -5.75
C ARG A 131 12.12 -14.55 -5.53
N TYR A 132 13.30 -13.99 -5.78
CA TYR A 132 14.58 -14.66 -5.54
C TYR A 132 14.77 -15.01 -4.06
N LEU A 133 14.34 -14.12 -3.16
CA LEU A 133 14.36 -14.35 -1.71
C LEU A 133 13.19 -15.20 -1.18
N ASN A 134 12.46 -15.89 -2.05
CA ASN A 134 11.35 -16.78 -1.69
C ASN A 134 10.22 -16.10 -0.88
N ILE A 135 10.02 -14.79 -1.05
CA ILE A 135 8.86 -14.10 -0.45
C ILE A 135 7.57 -14.69 -1.06
N PRO A 136 6.52 -14.96 -0.26
CA PRO A 136 5.33 -15.66 -0.76
C PRO A 136 4.73 -15.01 -2.01
N ARG A 137 4.65 -15.77 -3.11
CA ARG A 137 4.19 -15.28 -4.43
C ARG A 137 2.85 -14.54 -4.37
N LYS A 138 1.90 -15.02 -3.58
CA LYS A 138 0.58 -14.38 -3.39
C LYS A 138 0.72 -12.96 -2.82
N LYS A 139 1.67 -12.74 -1.90
CA LYS A 139 1.95 -11.42 -1.29
C LYS A 139 2.67 -10.52 -2.28
N VAL A 140 3.69 -11.03 -2.96
CA VAL A 140 4.41 -10.28 -4.01
C VAL A 140 3.46 -9.84 -5.13
N ASN A 141 2.58 -10.73 -5.60
CA ASN A 141 1.60 -10.38 -6.63
C ASN A 141 0.57 -9.35 -6.14
N LYS A 142 0.15 -9.41 -4.87
CA LYS A 142 -0.73 -8.39 -4.27
C LYS A 142 -0.02 -7.03 -4.22
N LEU A 143 1.23 -7.01 -3.77
CA LEU A 143 2.07 -5.80 -3.73
C LEU A 143 2.29 -5.23 -5.13
N ALA A 144 2.63 -6.06 -6.11
CA ALA A 144 2.83 -5.68 -7.49
C ALA A 144 1.58 -5.01 -8.09
N LYS A 145 0.39 -5.62 -7.91
CA LYS A 145 -0.88 -5.04 -8.39
C LYS A 145 -1.13 -3.64 -7.80
N LYS A 146 -0.88 -3.47 -6.50
CA LYS A 146 -1.00 -2.18 -5.84
C LYS A 146 0.04 -1.17 -6.36
N ALA A 147 1.30 -1.58 -6.51
CA ALA A 147 2.38 -0.71 -6.97
C ALA A 147 2.19 -0.25 -8.41
N VAL A 148 1.72 -1.15 -9.30
CA VAL A 148 1.36 -0.80 -10.69
C VAL A 148 0.23 0.21 -10.70
N LYS A 149 -0.84 -0.02 -9.94
CA LYS A 149 -1.96 0.94 -9.82
C LYS A 149 -1.45 2.30 -9.32
N HIS A 150 -0.65 2.30 -8.25
CA HIS A 150 -0.07 3.52 -7.70
C HIS A 150 0.80 4.28 -8.72
N ALA A 151 1.65 3.58 -9.48
CA ALA A 151 2.44 4.20 -10.54
C ALA A 151 1.60 4.79 -11.68
N LEU A 152 0.52 4.10 -12.08
CA LEU A 152 -0.43 4.60 -13.08
C LEU A 152 -1.16 5.85 -12.59
N ASP A 153 -1.65 5.83 -11.35
CA ASP A 153 -2.35 6.97 -10.72
C ASP A 153 -1.42 8.20 -10.60
N LEU A 154 -0.11 7.99 -10.53
CA LEU A 154 0.92 9.04 -10.49
C LEU A 154 1.47 9.44 -11.87
N GLY A 155 1.09 8.74 -12.96
CA GLY A 155 1.57 9.01 -14.32
C GLY A 155 3.04 8.66 -14.57
N ILE A 156 3.62 7.73 -13.80
CA ILE A 156 5.06 7.36 -13.86
C ILE A 156 5.32 5.91 -14.29
N PHE A 157 4.29 5.21 -14.79
CA PHE A 157 4.38 3.79 -15.14
C PHE A 157 5.24 3.52 -16.39
#